data_AF-A0A2D6X4F1-F1
#
_entry.id   AF-A0A2D6X4F1-F1
#
_cell.length_a   1.000
_cell.length_b   1.000
_cell.length_c   1.000
_cell.angle_alpha   90.00
_cell.angle_beta   90.00
_cell.angle_gamma   90.00
#
_symmetry.space_group_name_H-M   'P 1'
#
loop_
_entity.id
_entity.type
_entity.pdbx_description
1 polymer ?
#
loop_
_entity_poly.entity_id
_entity_poly.type
_entity_poly.pdbx_seq_one_letter_code
_entity_poly.pdbx_strand_id
1 'polypeptide(L)'
;MPRPQSSKDIASFSECRVEVDKLLAEKKVLQQDNSNLQIITRESKAAAEELKKEKRQLTRKMGVITRQQAAAEKLKSCSMTSASAISVVTLLWASFGEYGYPGPAWLFEHEIFYGFVCWAATTTFAWVARSYYEAD
;
A
#
# COMPACT_ATOMS: atom_id res chain seq x y z
N MET A 1 -8.15 -86.94 -13.65
CA MET A 1 -9.20 -86.36 -12.79
C MET A 1 -8.55 -85.77 -11.55
N PRO A 2 -8.52 -84.43 -11.38
CA PRO A 2 -8.08 -83.82 -10.13
C PRO A 2 -9.27 -83.65 -9.17
N ARG A 3 -9.06 -83.98 -7.88
CA ARG A 3 -10.03 -83.82 -6.78
C ARG A 3 -10.28 -82.34 -6.48
N PRO A 4 -11.52 -81.94 -6.09
CA PRO A 4 -11.79 -80.58 -5.63
C PRO A 4 -11.14 -80.35 -4.25
N GLN A 5 -10.33 -79.30 -4.16
CA GLN A 5 -9.72 -78.84 -2.93
C GLN A 5 -10.77 -78.18 -2.03
N SER A 6 -11.00 -78.80 -0.88
CA SER A 6 -11.11 -78.20 0.46
C SER A 6 -11.74 -76.79 0.58
N SER A 7 -13.04 -76.80 0.86
CA SER A 7 -13.85 -75.92 1.71
C SER A 7 -13.13 -75.02 2.75
N LYS A 8 -12.39 -73.98 2.34
CA LYS A 8 -11.90 -72.93 3.28
C LYS A 8 -12.22 -71.47 2.92
N ASP A 9 -12.80 -71.21 1.75
CA ASP A 9 -13.04 -69.83 1.28
C ASP A 9 -14.52 -69.49 1.08
N ILE A 10 -15.40 -70.03 1.93
CA ILE A 10 -16.81 -69.62 1.96
C ILE A 10 -17.04 -68.93 3.29
N ALA A 11 -16.85 -67.61 3.32
CA ALA A 11 -17.26 -66.78 4.44
C ALA A 11 -18.71 -67.14 4.81
N SER A 12 -18.98 -67.33 6.10
CA SER A 12 -20.33 -67.67 6.55
C SER A 12 -21.30 -66.58 6.11
N PHE A 13 -22.54 -66.94 5.77
CA PHE A 13 -23.56 -65.98 5.31
C PHE A 13 -23.75 -64.80 6.29
N SER A 14 -23.46 -65.03 7.58
CA SER A 14 -23.36 -64.03 8.64
C SER A 14 -22.20 -63.04 8.48
N GLU A 15 -21.00 -63.49 8.16
CA GLU A 15 -19.83 -62.62 7.94
C GLU A 15 -20.04 -61.73 6.70
N CYS A 16 -20.65 -62.30 5.65
CA CYS A 16 -20.96 -61.55 4.43
C CYS A 16 -21.98 -60.42 4.70
N ARG A 17 -22.97 -60.64 5.59
CA ARG A 17 -23.90 -59.58 6.02
C ARG A 17 -23.22 -58.48 6.83
N VAL A 18 -22.34 -58.85 7.78
CA VAL A 18 -21.60 -57.87 8.59
C VAL A 18 -20.71 -57.00 7.72
N GLU A 19 -20.02 -57.57 6.74
CA GLU A 19 -19.18 -56.81 5.80
C GLU A 19 -20.03 -55.90 4.90
N VAL A 20 -21.20 -56.35 4.44
CA VAL A 20 -22.13 -55.52 3.66
C VAL A 20 -22.67 -54.35 4.49
N ASP A 21 -23.06 -54.57 5.74
CA ASP A 21 -23.54 -53.51 6.63
C ASP A 21 -22.44 -52.47 6.92
N LYS A 22 -21.20 -52.94 7.10
CA LYS A 22 -20.02 -52.08 7.25
C LYS A 22 -19.74 -51.26 5.99
N LEU A 23 -19.77 -51.89 4.81
CA LEU A 23 -19.58 -51.19 3.53
C LEU A 23 -20.70 -50.17 3.25
N LEU A 24 -21.94 -50.46 3.67
CA LEU A 24 -23.05 -49.51 3.57
C LEU A 24 -22.88 -48.32 4.51
N ALA A 25 -22.39 -48.53 5.72
CA ALA A 25 -22.06 -47.45 6.65
C ALA A 25 -20.92 -46.58 6.11
N GLU A 26 -19.85 -47.20 5.61
CA GLU A 26 -18.71 -46.50 5.03
C GLU A 26 -19.10 -45.69 3.78
N LYS A 27 -19.95 -46.25 2.92
CA LYS A 27 -20.51 -45.54 1.76
C LYS A 27 -21.31 -44.30 2.16
N LYS A 28 -22.08 -44.36 3.25
CA LYS A 28 -22.83 -43.19 3.77
C LYS A 28 -21.88 -42.10 4.26
N VAL A 29 -20.81 -42.48 4.98
CA VAL A 29 -19.78 -41.54 5.45
C VAL A 29 -19.09 -40.88 4.25
N LEU A 30 -18.66 -41.65 3.25
CA LEU A 30 -18.01 -41.12 2.06
C LEU A 30 -18.91 -40.20 1.20
N GLN A 31 -20.21 -40.47 1.16
CA GLN A 31 -21.18 -39.58 0.51
C GLN A 31 -21.31 -38.25 1.26
N GLN A 32 -21.34 -38.32 2.60
CA GLN A 32 -21.40 -37.13 3.44
C GLN A 32 -20.11 -36.31 3.33
N ASP A 33 -18.94 -36.95 3.34
CA ASP A 33 -17.65 -36.29 3.17
C ASP A 33 -17.51 -35.63 1.79
N ASN A 34 -17.98 -36.28 0.72
CA ASN A 34 -18.04 -35.65 -0.60
C ASN A 34 -18.92 -34.41 -0.62
N SER A 35 -20.07 -34.45 0.07
CA SER A 35 -20.95 -33.28 0.17
C SER A 35 -20.28 -32.13 0.94
N ASN A 36 -19.58 -32.44 2.04
CA ASN A 36 -18.83 -31.47 2.83
C ASN A 36 -17.68 -30.85 2.03
N LEU A 37 -16.92 -31.67 1.28
CA LEU A 37 -15.83 -31.21 0.42
C LEU A 37 -16.34 -30.25 -0.67
N GLN A 38 -17.51 -30.51 -1.24
CA GLN A 38 -18.11 -29.59 -2.22
C GLN A 38 -18.48 -28.24 -1.60
N ILE A 39 -18.98 -28.23 -0.37
CA ILE A 39 -19.30 -26.99 0.37
C ILE A 39 -18.02 -26.20 0.65
N ILE A 40 -17.00 -26.84 1.22
CA ILE A 40 -15.69 -26.22 1.50
C ILE A 40 -15.04 -25.66 0.22
N THR A 41 -15.16 -26.38 -0.90
CA THR A 41 -14.62 -25.92 -2.19
C THR A 41 -15.36 -24.68 -2.71
N ARG A 42 -16.67 -24.55 -2.45
CA ARG A 42 -17.43 -23.35 -2.83
C ARG A 42 -17.09 -22.17 -1.94
N GLU A 43 -16.99 -22.39 -0.63
CA GLU A 43 -16.64 -21.35 0.34
C GLU A 43 -15.22 -20.81 0.10
N SER A 44 -14.24 -21.69 -0.13
CA SER A 44 -12.87 -21.29 -0.45
C SER A 44 -12.77 -20.49 -1.76
N LYS A 45 -13.58 -20.84 -2.77
CA LYS A 45 -13.69 -20.05 -4.01
C LYS A 45 -14.31 -18.67 -3.75
N ALA A 46 -15.37 -18.60 -2.96
CA ALA A 46 -16.01 -17.34 -2.59
C ALA A 46 -15.05 -16.43 -1.81
N ALA A 47 -14.36 -16.97 -0.80
CA ALA A 47 -13.36 -16.24 -0.03
C ALA A 47 -12.21 -15.74 -0.91
N ALA A 48 -11.74 -16.54 -1.88
CA ALA A 48 -10.70 -16.12 -2.82
C ALA A 48 -11.16 -14.97 -3.74
N GLU A 49 -12.44 -14.91 -4.10
CA GLU A 49 -13.00 -13.80 -4.88
C GLU A 49 -13.14 -12.51 -4.04
N GLU A 50 -13.54 -12.62 -2.78
CA GLU A 50 -13.58 -11.47 -1.86
C GLU A 50 -12.18 -10.89 -1.65
N LEU A 51 -11.19 -11.74 -1.39
CA LEU A 51 -9.79 -11.34 -1.23
C LEU A 51 -9.25 -10.62 -2.49
N LYS A 52 -9.67 -11.06 -3.69
CA LYS A 52 -9.35 -10.37 -4.95
C LYS A 52 -10.00 -8.99 -5.04
N LYS A 53 -11.26 -8.83 -4.59
CA LYS A 53 -11.96 -7.54 -4.56
C LYS A 53 -11.29 -6.59 -3.58
N GLU A 54 -10.98 -7.04 -2.37
CA GLU A 54 -10.29 -6.25 -1.36
C GLU A 54 -8.90 -5.83 -1.83
N LYS A 55 -8.12 -6.75 -2.40
CA LYS A 55 -6.81 -6.42 -2.96
C LYS A 55 -6.92 -5.33 -4.04
N ARG A 56 -7.89 -5.43 -4.95
CA ARG A 56 -8.15 -4.39 -5.96
C ARG A 56 -8.52 -3.05 -5.35
N GLN A 57 -9.37 -3.04 -4.32
CA GLN A 57 -9.73 -1.82 -3.61
C GLN A 57 -8.52 -1.20 -2.89
N LEU A 58 -7.71 -2.02 -2.23
CA LEU A 58 -6.50 -1.59 -1.55
C LEU A 58 -5.50 -0.99 -2.52
N THR A 59 -5.24 -1.64 -3.66
CA THR A 59 -4.36 -1.11 -4.70
C THR A 59 -4.85 0.24 -5.23
N ARG A 60 -6.16 0.42 -5.43
CA ARG A 60 -6.73 1.71 -5.84
C ARG A 60 -6.50 2.79 -4.77
N LYS A 61 -6.80 2.49 -3.50
CA LYS A 61 -6.58 3.42 -2.38
C LYS A 61 -5.10 3.78 -2.23
N MET A 62 -4.22 2.80 -2.34
CA MET A 62 -2.77 2.98 -2.27
C MET A 62 -2.25 3.87 -3.42
N GLY A 63 -2.81 3.74 -4.63
CA GLY A 63 -2.52 4.64 -5.74
C GLY A 63 -2.90 6.11 -5.49
N VAL A 64 -3.98 6.35 -4.73
CA VAL A 64 -4.39 7.71 -4.34
C VAL A 64 -3.46 8.26 -3.25
N ILE A 65 -3.18 7.46 -2.22
CA ILE A 65 -2.31 7.85 -1.10
C ILE A 65 -0.89 8.16 -1.60
N THR A 66 -0.33 7.35 -2.49
CA THR A 66 1.01 7.58 -3.07
C THR A 66 1.07 8.88 -3.87
N ARG A 67 0.02 9.22 -4.63
CA ARG A 67 -0.06 10.53 -5.32
C ARG A 67 -0.14 11.70 -4.33
N GLN A 68 -0.90 11.55 -3.24
CA GLN A 68 -0.98 12.56 -2.18
C GLN A 68 0.36 12.73 -1.46
N GLN A 69 1.08 11.64 -1.19
CA GLN A 69 2.42 11.67 -0.60
C GLN A 69 3.42 12.36 -1.53
N ALA A 70 3.42 12.04 -2.83
CA ALA A 70 4.27 12.70 -3.81
C ALA A 70 3.98 14.22 -3.92
N ALA A 71 2.71 14.62 -3.82
CA ALA A 71 2.33 16.03 -3.77
C ALA A 71 2.79 16.71 -2.46
N ALA A 72 2.65 16.03 -1.33
CA ALA A 72 3.10 16.53 -0.02
C ALA A 72 4.63 16.66 0.06
N GLU A 73 5.39 15.73 -0.52
CA GLU A 73 6.85 15.82 -0.61
C GLU A 73 7.29 17.01 -1.46
N LYS A 74 6.67 17.22 -2.63
CA LYS A 74 6.93 18.41 -3.45
C LYS A 74 6.60 19.71 -2.72
N LEU A 75 5.49 19.72 -1.96
CA LEU A 75 5.12 20.88 -1.17
C LEU A 75 6.13 21.11 -0.04
N LYS A 76 6.61 20.05 0.61
CA LYS A 76 7.65 20.13 1.65
C LYS A 76 8.97 20.66 1.11
N SER A 77 9.45 20.18 -0.05
CA SER A 77 10.67 20.69 -0.68
C SER A 77 10.55 22.16 -1.10
N CYS A 78 9.41 22.54 -1.68
CA CYS A 78 9.12 23.95 -1.98
C CYS A 78 9.03 24.81 -0.71
N SER A 79 8.43 24.28 0.37
CA SER A 79 8.31 25.02 1.63
C SER A 79 9.67 25.27 2.29
N MET A 80 10.58 24.29 2.26
CA MET A 80 11.92 24.44 2.84
C MET A 80 12.75 25.49 2.08
N THR A 81 12.65 25.53 0.75
CA THR A 81 13.35 26.53 -0.07
C THR A 81 12.76 27.93 0.11
N SER A 82 11.44 28.06 0.25
CA SER A 82 10.85 29.36 0.61
C SER A 82 11.21 29.82 2.02
N ALA A 83 11.26 28.91 3.00
CA ALA A 83 11.56 29.26 4.38
C ALA A 83 13.02 29.72 4.53
N SER A 84 13.96 29.03 3.89
CA SER A 84 15.37 29.44 3.90
C SER A 84 15.59 30.78 3.20
N ALA A 85 14.93 31.02 2.07
CA ALA A 85 15.01 32.29 1.36
C ALA A 85 14.51 33.46 2.21
N ILE A 86 13.38 33.29 2.91
CA ILE A 86 12.84 34.30 3.83
C ILE A 86 13.85 34.57 4.94
N SER A 87 14.36 33.53 5.63
CA SER A 87 15.32 33.71 6.73
C SER A 87 16.57 34.50 6.32
N VAL A 88 17.13 34.24 5.13
CA VAL A 88 18.29 34.98 4.61
C VAL A 88 17.96 36.45 4.38
N VAL A 89 16.81 36.76 3.78
CA VAL A 89 16.37 38.15 3.55
C VAL A 89 16.08 38.86 4.87
N THR A 90 15.46 38.18 5.84
CA THR A 90 15.15 38.78 7.15
C THR A 90 16.43 39.11 7.92
N LEU A 91 17.43 38.22 7.91
CA LEU A 91 18.74 38.47 8.54
C LEU A 91 19.46 39.65 7.88
N LEU A 92 19.42 39.73 6.55
CA LEU A 92 20.03 40.82 5.79
C LEU A 92 19.33 42.16 6.07
N TRP A 93 18.00 42.14 6.13
CA TRP A 93 17.18 43.31 6.45
C TRP A 93 17.42 43.82 7.87
N ALA A 94 17.50 42.92 8.85
CA ALA A 94 17.84 43.25 10.22
C ALA A 94 19.27 43.84 10.32
N SER A 95 20.23 43.26 9.59
CA SER A 95 21.61 43.75 9.53
C SER A 95 21.69 45.17 8.97
N PHE A 96 20.87 45.53 7.98
CA PHE A 96 20.79 46.89 7.46
C PHE A 96 20.16 47.89 8.44
N GLY A 97 19.29 47.43 9.34
CA GLY A 97 18.77 48.25 10.43
C GLY A 97 19.81 48.60 11.49
N GLU A 98 20.72 47.67 11.81
CA GLU A 98 21.74 47.87 12.84
C GLU A 98 22.98 48.61 12.35
N TYR A 99 23.48 48.28 11.15
CA TYR A 99 24.74 48.84 10.61
C TYR A 99 24.54 50.06 9.70
N GLY A 100 23.29 50.41 9.41
CA GLY A 100 22.93 51.52 8.54
C GLY A 100 22.97 51.12 7.06
N TYR A 101 21.83 51.25 6.39
CA TYR A 101 21.73 51.00 4.95
C TYR A 101 22.40 52.14 4.17
N PRO A 102 23.35 51.86 3.25
CA PRO A 102 24.06 52.88 2.48
C PRO A 102 23.21 53.54 1.38
N GLY A 103 21.90 53.30 1.36
CA GLY A 103 20.99 53.80 0.34
C GLY A 103 19.83 54.63 0.89
N PRO A 104 18.86 54.97 0.03
CA PRO A 104 17.75 55.85 0.39
C PRO A 104 16.87 55.23 1.49
N ALA A 105 16.64 55.96 2.59
CA ALA A 105 15.86 55.46 3.74
C ALA A 105 14.40 55.09 3.39
N TRP A 106 13.82 55.72 2.36
CA TRP A 106 12.44 55.47 1.91
C TRP A 106 12.21 54.02 1.41
N LEU A 107 13.28 53.29 1.05
CA LEU A 107 13.18 51.87 0.67
C LEU A 107 12.76 50.97 1.84
N PHE A 108 13.06 51.36 3.08
CA PHE A 108 12.75 50.59 4.28
C PHE A 108 11.40 50.97 4.92
N GLU A 109 10.83 52.12 4.52
CA GLU A 109 9.51 52.58 5.00
C GLU A 109 8.34 51.83 4.33
N HIS A 110 8.57 51.26 3.14
CA HIS A 110 7.55 50.57 2.37
C HIS A 110 7.72 49.05 2.43
N GLU A 111 6.84 48.40 3.19
CA GLU A 111 6.75 46.93 3.35
C GLU A 111 6.66 46.17 2.01
N ILE A 112 6.15 46.83 0.96
CA ILE A 112 6.07 46.30 -0.41
C ILE A 112 7.47 45.96 -0.95
N PHE A 113 8.50 46.75 -0.64
CA PHE A 113 9.86 46.47 -1.09
C PHE A 113 10.45 45.24 -0.39
N TYR A 114 10.19 45.07 0.90
CA TYR A 114 10.57 43.84 1.62
C TYR A 114 9.90 42.61 1.01
N GLY A 115 8.60 42.70 0.71
CA GLY A 115 7.86 41.64 0.02
C GLY A 115 8.42 41.31 -1.36
N PHE A 116 8.77 42.33 -2.16
CA PHE A 116 9.39 42.15 -3.46
C PHE A 116 10.78 41.51 -3.38
N VAL A 117 11.63 41.94 -2.44
CA VAL A 117 12.95 41.36 -2.21
C VAL A 117 12.84 39.91 -1.73
N CYS A 118 11.89 39.59 -0.85
CA CYS A 118 11.60 38.22 -0.45
C CYS A 118 11.15 37.37 -1.65
N TRP A 119 10.29 37.90 -2.51
CA TRP A 119 9.84 37.21 -3.72
C TRP A 119 10.98 36.98 -4.72
N ALA A 120 11.81 38.00 -4.96
CA ALA A 120 12.98 37.91 -5.84
C ALA A 120 14.01 36.92 -5.29
N ALA A 121 14.31 36.96 -3.98
CA ALA A 121 15.20 35.98 -3.35
C ALA A 121 14.64 34.56 -3.49
N THR A 122 13.35 34.37 -3.22
CA THR A 122 12.71 33.04 -3.32
C THR A 122 12.75 32.50 -4.75
N THR A 123 12.50 33.33 -5.77
CA THR A 123 12.59 32.91 -7.18
C THR A 123 14.04 32.61 -7.59
N THR A 124 15.00 33.38 -7.11
CA THR A 124 16.43 33.15 -7.38
C THR A 124 16.92 31.85 -6.72
N PHE A 125 16.57 31.61 -5.45
CA PHE A 125 16.87 30.35 -4.77
C PHE A 125 16.18 29.15 -5.42
N ALA A 126 14.94 29.31 -5.91
CA ALA A 126 14.27 28.26 -6.66
C ALA A 126 14.99 27.94 -7.98
N TRP A 127 15.51 28.96 -8.68
CA TRP A 127 16.26 28.79 -9.92
C TRP A 127 17.61 28.10 -9.68
N VAL A 128 18.34 28.51 -8.64
CA VAL A 128 19.61 27.89 -8.23
C VAL A 128 19.41 26.46 -7.73
N ALA A 129 18.37 26.21 -6.94
CA ALA A 129 18.04 24.86 -6.50
C ALA A 129 17.72 23.96 -7.70
N ARG A 130 16.95 24.47 -8.66
CA ARG A 130 16.66 23.75 -9.90
C ARG A 130 17.94 23.40 -10.67
N SER A 131 18.85 24.36 -10.86
CA SER A 131 20.12 24.10 -11.54
C SER A 131 21.03 23.13 -10.80
N TYR A 132 21.01 23.14 -9.46
CA TYR A 132 21.83 22.24 -8.65
C TYR A 132 21.34 20.79 -8.71
N TYR A 133 20.02 20.57 -8.70
CA TYR A 133 19.44 19.22 -8.79
C TYR A 133 19.29 18.69 -10.22
N GLU A 134 19.33 19.54 -11.26
CA GLU A 134 19.33 19.11 -12.67
C GLU A 134 20.75 18.84 -13.23
N ALA A 135 21.81 19.16 -12.48
CA ALA A 135 23.20 18.97 -12.88
C ALA A 135 23.81 17.60 -12.49
N ASP A 136 23.09 16.80 -11.71
CA ASP A 136 23.39 15.40 -11.35
C ASP A 136 22.49 14.42 -12.13
#